data_AF-A0A966DMW2-F1
#
_entry.id   AF-A0A966DMW2-F1
#
_cell.length_a   1.000
_cell.length_b   1.000
_cell.length_c   1.000
_cell.angle_alpha   90.00
_cell.angle_beta   90.00
_cell.angle_gamma   90.00
#
_symmetry.space_group_name_H-M   'P 1'
#
loop_
_entity.id
_entity.type
_entity.pdbx_description
1 polymer ?
#
loop_
_entity_poly.entity_id
_entity_poly.type
_entity_poly.pdbx_seq_one_letter_code
_entity_poly.pdbx_strand_id
1 'polypeptide(L)'
;MPILSAIGRKSPQSRLLIAAIYAALGLGAVAMLYPLGLMIAGSTKSIADQRDNVLIPRFLVSDDALWHKHLEALFNESMDALNMAFDSDYAAFEDVPLPPPGAPGSELVPLWCEFLATGALPPEAIVLGHYWAPQAGAFPVQLREFRRRLREKHGTLDALNAALGTAFDAWYVVFLQPPAYLFPHAAPGATPLAAEFD
;
A
#
# COMPACT_ATOMS: atom_id res chain seq x y z
N MET A 1 -32.11 -20.53 -34.74
CA MET A 1 -32.08 -20.26 -36.19
C MET A 1 -30.94 -19.29 -36.49
N PRO A 2 -30.03 -19.60 -37.41
CA PRO A 2 -28.94 -18.68 -37.72
C PRO A 2 -29.49 -17.47 -38.49
N ILE A 3 -29.18 -16.26 -38.02
CA ILE A 3 -29.63 -14.98 -38.62
C ILE A 3 -29.06 -14.78 -40.04
N LEU A 4 -28.02 -15.54 -40.42
CA LEU A 4 -27.35 -15.44 -41.71
C LEU A 4 -27.41 -16.77 -42.49
N SER A 5 -27.99 -16.71 -43.68
CA SER A 5 -28.03 -17.78 -44.68
C SER A 5 -26.63 -18.35 -44.97
N ALA A 6 -26.50 -19.68 -45.01
CA ALA A 6 -25.26 -20.38 -45.30
C ALA A 6 -24.64 -20.02 -46.66
N ILE A 7 -25.46 -19.58 -47.61
CA ILE A 7 -25.08 -19.24 -49.00
C ILE A 7 -24.44 -17.84 -49.08
N GLY A 8 -24.77 -16.92 -48.16
CA GLY A 8 -24.27 -15.54 -48.14
C GLY A 8 -22.91 -15.33 -47.47
N ARG A 9 -22.36 -16.32 -46.73
CA ARG A 9 -21.11 -16.20 -45.95
C ARG A 9 -19.84 -16.00 -46.79
N LYS A 10 -19.87 -16.37 -48.07
CA LYS A 10 -18.72 -16.22 -48.98
C LYS A 10 -18.73 -14.89 -49.74
N SER A 11 -19.82 -14.12 -49.70
CA SER A 11 -19.85 -12.83 -50.38
C SER A 11 -18.97 -11.80 -49.65
N PRO A 12 -18.19 -10.98 -50.37
CA PRO A 12 -17.32 -9.98 -49.75
C PRO A 12 -18.11 -8.95 -48.94
N GLN A 13 -19.35 -8.64 -49.35
CA GLN A 13 -20.27 -7.74 -48.63
C GLN A 13 -20.66 -8.29 -47.25
N SER A 14 -21.03 -9.57 -47.14
CA SER A 14 -21.36 -10.19 -45.85
C SER A 14 -20.13 -10.24 -44.93
N ARG A 15 -18.94 -10.49 -45.49
CA ARG A 15 -17.69 -10.48 -44.72
C ARG A 15 -17.35 -9.09 -44.19
N LEU A 16 -17.53 -8.05 -45.00
CA LEU A 16 -17.33 -6.66 -44.59
C LEU A 16 -18.30 -6.27 -43.47
N LEU A 17 -19.58 -6.62 -43.58
CA LEU A 17 -20.57 -6.35 -42.54
C LEU A 17 -20.22 -7.05 -41.21
N ILE A 18 -19.85 -8.33 -41.27
CA ILE A 18 -19.42 -9.08 -40.08
C ILE A 18 -18.15 -8.47 -39.47
N ALA A 19 -17.16 -8.11 -40.29
CA ALA A 19 -15.94 -7.44 -39.82
C ALA A 19 -16.25 -6.09 -39.16
N ALA A 20 -17.16 -5.30 -39.74
CA ALA A 20 -17.61 -4.04 -39.16
C ALA A 20 -18.33 -4.23 -37.81
N ILE A 21 -19.18 -5.26 -37.68
CA ILE A 21 -19.83 -5.62 -36.42
C ILE A 21 -18.78 -5.98 -35.36
N TYR A 22 -17.80 -6.85 -35.70
CA TYR A 22 -16.73 -7.20 -34.76
C TYR A 22 -15.83 -6.01 -34.41
N ALA A 23 -15.54 -5.12 -35.35
CA ALA A 23 -14.78 -3.90 -35.10
C ALA A 23 -15.53 -2.96 -34.15
N ALA A 24 -16.83 -2.76 -34.37
CA ALA A 24 -17.69 -1.94 -33.50
C ALA A 24 -17.80 -2.53 -32.09
N LEU A 25 -18.00 -3.85 -31.98
CA LEU A 25 -18.02 -4.56 -30.70
C LEU A 25 -16.67 -4.50 -29.99
N GLY A 26 -15.56 -4.67 -30.73
CA GLY A 26 -14.21 -4.57 -30.19
C GLY A 26 -13.90 -3.17 -29.66
N LEU A 27 -14.27 -2.12 -30.42
CA LEU A 27 -14.16 -0.73 -29.97
C LEU A 27 -14.99 -0.47 -28.71
N GLY A 28 -16.24 -0.96 -28.66
CA GLY A 28 -17.08 -0.85 -27.47
C GLY A 28 -16.49 -1.55 -26.25
N ALA A 29 -15.89 -2.74 -26.43
CA ALA A 29 -15.21 -3.45 -25.37
C ALA A 29 -13.98 -2.67 -24.86
N VAL A 30 -13.13 -2.16 -25.74
CA VAL A 30 -11.97 -1.34 -25.36
C VAL A 30 -12.40 -0.06 -24.63
N ALA A 31 -13.46 0.60 -25.10
CA ALA A 31 -14.00 1.81 -24.48
C ALA A 31 -14.52 1.56 -23.05
N MET A 32 -14.94 0.33 -22.71
CA MET A 32 -15.35 -0.04 -21.36
C MET A 32 -14.19 -0.55 -20.50
N LEU A 33 -13.27 -1.33 -21.07
CA LEU A 33 -12.15 -1.92 -20.33
C LEU A 33 -11.10 -0.86 -19.94
N TYR A 34 -10.90 0.16 -20.78
CA TYR A 34 -9.94 1.23 -20.49
C TYR A 34 -10.27 2.02 -19.21
N PRO A 35 -11.48 2.62 -19.04
CA PRO A 35 -11.82 3.33 -17.80
C PRO A 35 -11.88 2.39 -16.58
N LEU A 36 -12.32 1.14 -16.76
CA LEU A 36 -12.29 0.14 -15.69
C LEU A 36 -10.87 -0.09 -15.19
N GLY A 37 -9.92 -0.30 -16.11
CA GLY A 37 -8.51 -0.46 -15.76
C GLY A 37 -7.94 0.79 -15.10
N LEU A 38 -8.32 1.98 -15.54
CA LEU A 38 -7.90 3.23 -14.92
C LEU A 38 -8.44 3.38 -13.49
N MET A 39 -9.66 2.93 -13.21
CA MET A 39 -10.22 2.91 -11.85
C MET A 39 -9.48 1.91 -10.95
N ILE A 40 -9.13 0.73 -11.47
CA ILE A 40 -8.34 -0.27 -10.74
C ILE A 40 -6.94 0.27 -10.44
N ALA A 41 -6.29 0.93 -11.41
CA ALA A 41 -5.01 1.60 -11.17
C ALA A 41 -5.16 2.71 -10.11
N GLY A 42 -6.20 3.52 -10.23
CA GLY A 42 -6.54 4.61 -9.30
C GLY A 42 -6.74 4.16 -7.86
N SER A 43 -7.34 2.99 -7.62
CA SER A 43 -7.58 2.48 -6.26
C SER A 43 -6.30 2.07 -5.53
N THR A 44 -5.20 1.90 -6.25
CA THR A 44 -3.89 1.56 -5.67
C THR A 44 -3.00 2.78 -5.42
N LYS A 45 -3.43 3.99 -5.79
CA LYS A 45 -2.62 5.21 -5.67
C LYS A 45 -2.41 5.64 -4.23
N SER A 46 -1.33 6.35 -3.99
CA SER A 46 -0.92 7.00 -2.75
C SER A 46 -0.43 8.43 -3.06
N ILE A 47 0.16 9.14 -2.10
CA ILE A 47 0.68 10.49 -2.33
C ILE A 47 1.77 10.44 -3.42
N ALA A 48 2.68 9.47 -3.34
CA ALA A 48 3.86 9.37 -4.21
C ALA A 48 3.54 9.15 -5.70
N ASP A 49 2.32 8.73 -6.04
CA ASP A 49 1.87 8.52 -7.43
C ASP A 49 0.56 9.24 -7.76
N GLN A 50 0.13 10.19 -6.92
CA GLN A 50 -1.16 10.88 -7.05
C GLN A 50 -1.30 11.62 -8.39
N ARG A 51 -0.19 12.13 -8.93
CA ARG A 51 -0.14 12.90 -10.18
C ARG A 51 -0.22 12.03 -11.44
N ASP A 52 0.00 10.72 -11.33
CA ASP A 52 0.10 9.82 -12.48
C ASP A 52 -1.26 9.25 -12.88
N ASN A 53 -1.72 9.54 -14.10
CA ASN A 53 -2.98 9.01 -14.65
C ASN A 53 -2.71 7.96 -15.73
N VAL A 54 -2.09 6.86 -15.32
CA VAL A 54 -1.67 5.76 -16.20
C VAL A 54 -2.49 4.50 -15.94
N LEU A 55 -2.69 3.69 -16.99
CA LEU A 55 -3.42 2.42 -16.92
C LEU A 55 -2.67 1.37 -16.11
N ILE A 56 -1.34 1.35 -16.23
CA ILE A 56 -0.45 0.45 -15.50
C ILE A 56 0.27 1.29 -14.46
N PRO A 57 0.01 1.10 -13.16
CA PRO A 57 0.70 1.83 -12.10
C PRO A 57 2.23 1.70 -12.22
N ARG A 58 2.95 2.81 -12.08
CA ARG A 58 4.40 2.84 -12.33
C ARG A 58 5.20 1.97 -11.36
N PHE A 59 4.74 1.80 -10.12
CA PHE A 59 5.38 0.94 -9.13
C PHE A 59 5.47 -0.54 -9.55
N LEU A 60 4.68 -0.98 -10.56
CA LEU A 60 4.75 -2.34 -11.10
C LEU A 60 5.88 -2.52 -12.14
N VAL A 61 6.43 -1.42 -12.65
CA VAL A 61 7.35 -1.44 -13.79
C VAL A 61 8.62 -0.60 -13.59
N SER A 62 8.67 0.22 -12.55
CA SER A 62 9.77 1.14 -12.24
C SER A 62 10.18 0.99 -10.78
N ASP A 63 11.45 0.66 -10.58
CA ASP A 63 12.03 0.50 -9.25
C ASP A 63 12.01 1.83 -8.47
N ASP A 64 12.25 2.97 -9.12
CA ASP A 64 12.10 4.30 -8.51
C ASP A 64 10.68 4.53 -7.97
N ALA A 65 9.65 4.28 -8.78
CA ALA A 65 8.27 4.47 -8.35
C ALA A 65 7.88 3.51 -7.20
N LEU A 66 8.42 2.28 -7.22
CA LEU A 66 8.24 1.33 -6.13
C LEU A 66 8.96 1.80 -4.85
N TRP A 67 10.17 2.33 -4.99
CA TRP A 67 10.98 2.88 -3.91
C TRP A 67 10.29 4.04 -3.20
N HIS A 68 9.81 5.04 -3.95
CA HIS A 68 9.10 6.18 -3.39
C HIS A 68 7.84 5.76 -2.63
N LYS A 69 7.07 4.83 -3.20
CA LYS A 69 5.88 4.27 -2.56
C LYS A 69 6.20 3.45 -1.31
N HIS A 70 7.32 2.73 -1.34
CA HIS A 70 7.80 2.00 -0.18
C HIS A 70 8.18 2.95 0.95
N LEU A 71 8.96 4.01 0.65
CA LEU A 71 9.35 5.03 1.62
C LEU A 71 8.14 5.75 2.22
N GLU A 72 7.19 6.17 1.39
CA GLU A 72 5.95 6.79 1.84
C GLU A 72 5.25 5.92 2.89
N ALA A 73 5.11 4.62 2.60
CA ALA A 73 4.44 3.71 3.51
C ALA A 73 5.30 3.32 4.72
N LEU A 74 6.63 3.20 4.56
CA LEU A 74 7.59 2.88 5.63
C LEU A 74 7.62 4.01 6.68
N PHE A 75 7.62 5.26 6.24
CA PHE A 75 7.61 6.44 7.12
C PHE A 75 6.19 6.94 7.44
N ASN A 76 5.16 6.17 7.11
CA ASN A 76 3.77 6.46 7.45
C ASN A 76 3.32 7.87 6.98
N GLU A 77 3.70 8.24 5.75
CA GLU A 77 3.46 9.55 5.12
C GLU A 77 4.12 10.75 5.83
N SER A 78 5.03 10.52 6.78
CA SER A 78 5.77 11.58 7.47
C SER A 78 7.08 11.92 6.74
N MET A 79 7.08 13.05 6.03
CA MET A 79 8.29 13.59 5.42
C MET A 79 9.33 14.00 6.47
N ASP A 80 8.88 14.54 7.61
CA ASP A 80 9.76 14.94 8.71
C ASP A 80 10.54 13.74 9.27
N ALA A 81 9.88 12.61 9.50
CA ALA A 81 10.53 11.40 10.00
C ALA A 81 11.55 10.86 8.99
N LEU A 82 11.25 10.91 7.69
CA LEU A 82 12.20 10.51 6.65
C LEU A 82 13.42 11.42 6.64
N ASN A 83 13.21 12.74 6.62
CA ASN A 83 14.28 13.73 6.59
C ASN A 83 15.17 13.66 7.84
N MET A 84 14.58 13.40 9.01
CA MET A 84 15.34 13.14 10.23
C MET A 84 16.19 11.86 10.15
N ALA A 85 15.64 10.79 9.57
CA ALA A 85 16.35 9.51 9.44
C ALA A 85 17.48 9.55 8.40
N PHE A 86 17.29 10.31 7.32
CA PHE A 86 18.23 10.40 6.21
C PHE A 86 19.18 11.60 6.33
N ASP A 87 19.00 12.43 7.36
CA ASP A 87 19.70 13.71 7.53
C ASP A 87 19.61 14.58 6.25
N SER A 88 18.37 14.80 5.79
CA SER A 88 18.04 15.43 4.51
C SER A 88 16.93 16.47 4.61
N ASP A 89 16.62 17.13 3.49
CA ASP A 89 15.61 18.19 3.37
C ASP A 89 14.69 18.02 2.14
N TYR A 90 14.35 16.76 1.78
CA TYR A 90 13.46 16.48 0.67
C TYR A 90 12.07 17.10 0.89
N ALA A 91 11.51 17.68 -0.17
CA ALA A 91 10.18 18.29 -0.13
C ALA A 91 9.06 17.26 -0.41
N ALA A 92 9.37 16.21 -1.16
CA ALA A 92 8.42 15.17 -1.54
C ALA A 92 9.10 13.79 -1.59
N PHE A 93 8.31 12.72 -1.49
CA PHE A 93 8.85 11.35 -1.49
C PHE A 93 9.46 10.98 -2.84
N GLU A 94 8.92 11.55 -3.93
CA GLU A 94 9.42 11.35 -5.29
C GLU A 94 10.80 11.97 -5.54
N ASP A 95 11.24 12.88 -4.67
CA ASP A 95 12.55 13.52 -4.76
C ASP A 95 13.67 12.64 -4.17
N VAL A 96 13.32 11.61 -3.40
CA VAL A 96 14.31 10.74 -2.74
C VAL A 96 14.93 9.80 -3.78
N PRO A 97 16.23 9.88 -4.07
CA PRO A 97 16.85 9.05 -5.09
C PRO A 97 16.90 7.59 -4.64
N LEU A 98 16.75 6.66 -5.58
CA LEU A 98 17.11 5.27 -5.35
C LEU A 98 18.63 5.19 -5.07
N PRO A 99 19.08 4.50 -4.01
CA PRO A 99 20.50 4.40 -3.71
C PRO A 99 21.22 3.67 -4.87
N PRO A 100 22.34 4.22 -5.38
CA PRO A 100 23.08 3.58 -6.46
C PRO A 100 23.72 2.26 -5.99
N PRO A 101 24.01 1.32 -6.90
CA PRO A 101 24.76 0.12 -6.56
C PRO A 101 26.10 0.48 -5.91
N GLY A 102 26.34 -0.02 -4.70
CA GLY A 102 27.56 0.30 -3.94
C GLY A 102 27.55 1.68 -3.28
N ALA A 103 26.36 2.24 -2.99
CA ALA A 103 26.24 3.43 -2.15
C ALA A 103 27.04 3.26 -0.83
N PRO A 104 27.65 4.32 -0.29
CA PRO A 104 28.38 4.24 0.97
C PRO A 104 27.55 3.57 2.08
N GLY A 105 28.14 2.61 2.79
CA GLY A 105 27.44 1.86 3.84
C GLY A 105 26.67 0.64 3.34
N SER A 106 26.61 0.38 2.03
CA SER A 106 26.00 -0.86 1.48
C SER A 106 26.67 -2.12 2.04
N GLU A 107 27.96 -2.06 2.35
CA GLU A 107 28.73 -3.11 3.00
C GLU A 107 28.31 -3.39 4.45
N LEU A 108 27.65 -2.42 5.10
CA LEU A 108 27.15 -2.54 6.47
C LEU A 108 25.76 -3.19 6.52
N VAL A 109 25.02 -3.22 5.41
CA VAL A 109 23.66 -3.78 5.37
C VAL A 109 23.60 -5.23 5.86
N PRO A 110 24.50 -6.16 5.43
CA PRO A 110 24.50 -7.52 5.96
C PRO A 110 24.79 -7.59 7.46
N LEU A 111 25.72 -6.77 7.95
CA LEU A 111 26.07 -6.70 9.38
C LEU A 111 24.90 -6.16 10.21
N TRP A 112 24.18 -5.18 9.68
CA TRP A 112 22.97 -4.66 10.30
C TRP A 112 21.87 -5.73 10.37
N CYS A 113 21.64 -6.47 9.29
CA CYS A 113 20.69 -7.58 9.30
C CYS A 113 21.08 -8.68 10.31
N GLU A 114 22.37 -9.01 10.42
CA GLU A 114 22.88 -9.95 11.42
C GLU A 114 22.63 -9.44 12.84
N PHE A 115 22.92 -8.16 13.10
CA PHE A 115 22.63 -7.52 14.38
C PHE A 115 21.13 -7.55 14.71
N LEU A 116 20.25 -7.21 13.77
CA LEU A 116 18.79 -7.29 13.95
C LEU A 116 18.34 -8.72 14.30
N ALA A 117 18.95 -9.74 13.70
CA ALA A 117 18.62 -11.15 13.96
C ALA A 117 19.00 -11.61 15.37
N THR A 118 19.88 -10.90 16.08
CA THR A 118 20.21 -11.21 17.48
C THR A 118 19.06 -10.93 18.45
N GLY A 119 18.09 -10.08 18.06
CA GLY A 119 17.02 -9.62 18.95
C GLY A 119 17.52 -8.70 20.08
N ALA A 120 18.73 -8.14 19.96
CA ALA A 120 19.32 -7.28 20.99
C ALA A 120 18.71 -5.87 21.06
N LEU A 121 17.92 -5.47 20.07
CA LEU A 121 17.27 -4.16 20.09
C LEU A 121 16.15 -4.13 21.12
N PRO A 122 16.16 -3.16 22.05
CA PRO A 122 15.04 -2.98 22.95
C PRO A 122 13.83 -2.41 22.18
N PRO A 123 12.59 -2.67 22.59
CA PRO A 123 11.39 -2.17 21.90
C PRO A 123 11.40 -0.66 21.67
N GLU A 124 12.02 0.11 22.56
CA GLU A 124 12.13 1.57 22.48
C GLU A 124 12.99 2.06 21.32
N ALA A 125 13.84 1.19 20.77
CA ALA A 125 14.68 1.50 19.60
C ALA A 125 13.99 1.15 18.27
N ILE A 126 12.76 0.62 18.29
CA ILE A 126 12.06 0.12 17.11
C ILE A 126 10.83 0.99 16.84
N VAL A 127 10.71 1.43 15.58
CA VAL A 127 9.51 2.10 15.07
C VAL A 127 8.91 1.26 13.96
N LEU A 128 7.58 1.18 13.93
CA LEU A 128 6.86 0.44 12.91
C LEU A 128 6.62 1.31 11.68
N GLY A 129 6.84 0.74 10.50
CA GLY A 129 6.33 1.29 9.24
C GLY A 129 5.04 0.62 8.81
N HIS A 130 4.44 1.13 7.73
CA HIS A 130 3.28 0.53 7.09
C HIS A 130 2.08 0.29 8.03
N TYR A 131 1.80 1.21 8.96
CA TYR A 131 0.65 1.13 9.85
C TYR A 131 -0.30 2.33 9.74
N TRP A 132 0.17 3.45 9.18
CA TRP A 132 -0.61 4.68 9.09
C TRP A 132 -0.41 5.35 7.73
N ALA A 133 -1.50 5.63 7.02
CA ALA A 133 -1.51 6.25 5.69
C ALA A 133 -2.81 7.05 5.43
N PRO A 134 -3.09 8.09 6.22
CA PRO A 134 -4.35 8.83 6.17
C PRO A 134 -4.53 9.66 4.88
N GLN A 135 -3.46 10.20 4.30
CA GLN A 135 -3.54 11.05 3.11
C GLN A 135 -3.84 10.22 1.86
N ALA A 136 -3.27 9.01 1.76
CA ALA A 136 -3.66 8.03 0.75
C ALA A 136 -5.05 7.44 1.02
N GLY A 137 -5.59 7.59 2.24
CA GLY A 137 -6.85 6.94 2.66
C GLY A 137 -6.76 5.40 2.62
N ALA A 138 -5.53 4.87 2.69
CA ALA A 138 -5.26 3.45 2.54
C ALA A 138 -5.30 2.73 3.90
N PHE A 139 -5.43 1.41 3.86
CA PHE A 139 -5.23 0.54 5.02
C PHE A 139 -3.92 -0.24 4.84
N PRO A 140 -2.81 0.25 5.43
CA PRO A 140 -1.50 -0.37 5.29
C PRO A 140 -1.46 -1.83 5.76
N VAL A 141 -0.48 -2.58 5.29
CA VAL A 141 -0.40 -4.03 5.56
C VAL A 141 -0.30 -4.34 7.05
N GLN A 142 0.50 -3.60 7.84
CA GLN A 142 0.65 -3.90 9.27
C GLN A 142 -0.62 -3.59 10.04
N LEU A 143 -1.34 -2.53 9.67
CA LEU A 143 -2.65 -2.23 10.27
C LEU A 143 -3.68 -3.33 9.98
N ARG A 144 -3.69 -3.89 8.76
CA ARG A 144 -4.57 -5.00 8.40
C ARG A 144 -4.22 -6.27 9.18
N GLU A 145 -2.94 -6.59 9.29
CA GLU A 145 -2.47 -7.75 10.05
C GLU A 145 -2.75 -7.61 11.55
N PHE A 146 -2.55 -6.42 12.11
CA PHE A 146 -2.89 -6.13 13.51
C PHE A 146 -4.39 -6.36 13.79
N ARG A 147 -5.26 -5.80 12.94
CA ARG A 147 -6.71 -6.01 13.04
C ARG A 147 -7.09 -7.49 12.91
N ARG A 148 -6.43 -8.23 12.02
CA ARG A 148 -6.66 -9.66 11.84
C ARG A 148 -6.32 -10.43 13.11
N ARG A 149 -5.14 -10.18 13.70
CA ARG A 149 -4.72 -10.82 14.97
C ARG A 149 -5.67 -10.54 16.11
N LEU A 150 -6.12 -9.28 16.25
CA LEU A 150 -7.08 -8.90 17.28
C LEU A 150 -8.44 -9.59 17.09
N ARG A 151 -8.92 -9.75 15.85
CA ARG A 151 -10.13 -10.52 15.55
C ARG A 151 -9.98 -11.99 15.90
N GLU A 152 -8.84 -12.59 15.56
CA GLU A 152 -8.57 -13.99 15.86
C GLU A 152 -8.49 -14.24 17.37
N LYS A 153 -7.91 -13.30 18.13
CA LYS A 153 -7.74 -13.40 19.59
C LYS A 153 -9.04 -13.15 20.37
N HIS A 154 -9.82 -12.13 19.99
CA HIS A 154 -10.99 -11.70 20.77
C HIS A 154 -12.33 -12.11 20.16
N GLY A 155 -12.38 -12.46 18.88
CA GLY A 155 -13.60 -12.86 18.16
C GLY A 155 -14.55 -11.70 17.87
N THR A 156 -15.07 -11.04 18.90
CA THR A 156 -16.04 -9.93 18.78
C THR A 156 -15.44 -8.59 19.20
N LEU A 157 -16.01 -7.50 18.69
CA LEU A 157 -15.58 -6.14 19.04
C LEU A 157 -15.85 -5.83 20.51
N ASP A 158 -16.97 -6.31 21.06
CA ASP A 158 -17.31 -6.14 22.47
C ASP A 158 -16.30 -6.85 23.39
N ALA A 159 -15.88 -8.07 23.03
CA ALA A 159 -14.87 -8.81 23.79
C ALA A 159 -13.51 -8.11 23.73
N LEU A 160 -13.14 -7.53 22.59
CA LEU A 160 -11.95 -6.71 22.44
C LEU A 160 -12.02 -5.45 23.32
N ASN A 161 -13.13 -4.71 23.23
CA ASN A 161 -13.34 -3.48 24.00
C ASN A 161 -13.29 -3.75 25.50
N ALA A 162 -13.92 -4.83 25.96
CA ALA A 162 -13.87 -5.26 27.36
C ALA A 162 -12.46 -5.67 27.80
N ALA A 163 -11.72 -6.40 26.96
CA ALA A 163 -10.38 -6.88 27.29
C ALA A 163 -9.32 -5.77 27.29
N LEU A 164 -9.39 -4.85 26.32
CA LEU A 164 -8.38 -3.81 26.11
C LEU A 164 -8.75 -2.46 26.73
N GLY A 165 -9.94 -2.34 27.33
CA GLY A 165 -10.43 -1.09 27.91
C GLY A 165 -10.71 -0.01 26.85
N THR A 166 -11.11 -0.42 25.65
CA THR A 166 -11.37 0.47 24.51
C THR A 166 -12.87 0.64 24.26
N ALA A 167 -13.24 1.57 23.38
CA ALA A 167 -14.62 1.85 23.01
C ALA A 167 -14.76 2.04 21.49
N PHE A 168 -14.19 1.12 20.71
CA PHE A 168 -14.33 1.14 19.25
C PHE A 168 -15.78 0.79 18.86
N ASP A 169 -16.34 1.52 17.89
CA ASP A 169 -17.69 1.31 17.35
C ASP A 169 -17.70 0.30 16.18
N ALA A 170 -16.55 0.12 15.51
CA ALA A 170 -16.38 -0.83 14.42
C ALA A 170 -14.94 -1.34 14.27
N TRP A 171 -14.78 -2.50 13.64
CA TRP A 171 -13.44 -3.06 13.37
C TRP A 171 -12.56 -2.21 12.46
N TYR A 172 -13.14 -1.37 11.60
CA TYR A 172 -12.37 -0.53 10.69
C TYR A 172 -11.84 0.74 11.35
N VAL A 173 -12.31 1.10 12.55
CA VAL A 173 -11.77 2.22 13.35
C VAL A 173 -10.70 1.77 14.33
N VAL A 174 -10.50 0.45 14.52
CA VAL A 174 -9.39 -0.07 15.33
C VAL A 174 -8.09 0.35 14.66
N PHE A 175 -7.33 1.22 15.29
CA PHE A 175 -6.08 1.76 14.75
C PHE A 175 -4.88 1.35 15.61
N LEU A 176 -3.69 1.43 15.01
CA LEU A 176 -2.42 1.30 15.72
C LEU A 176 -1.96 2.70 16.13
N GLN A 177 -1.60 2.90 17.39
CA GLN A 177 -0.85 4.07 17.85
C GLN A 177 0.38 3.53 18.60
N PRO A 178 1.46 3.17 17.87
CA PRO A 178 2.66 2.72 18.53
C PRO A 178 3.20 3.87 19.41
N PRO A 179 3.65 3.58 20.63
CA PRO A 179 4.27 4.58 21.49
C PRO A 179 5.52 5.15 20.79
N ALA A 180 5.57 6.48 20.66
CA ALA A 180 6.80 7.15 20.26
C ALA A 180 7.68 7.35 21.49
N TYR A 181 8.69 6.49 21.65
CA TYR A 181 9.67 6.57 22.75
C TYR A 181 10.68 7.72 22.59
N LEU A 182 10.31 8.77 21.86
CA LEU A 182 11.07 10.01 21.71
C LEU A 182 10.92 10.92 22.93
N PHE A 183 9.84 10.74 23.70
CA PHE A 183 9.53 11.56 24.86
C PHE A 183 9.82 10.83 26.18
N PRO A 184 10.44 11.49 27.18
CA PRO A 184 10.78 10.88 28.47
C PRO A 184 9.61 10.26 29.26
N HIS A 185 8.37 10.62 28.91
CA HIS A 185 7.16 10.17 29.60
C HIS A 185 6.44 9.01 28.89
N ALA A 186 6.92 8.59 27.71
CA ALA A 186 6.38 7.43 27.03
C ALA A 186 6.90 6.16 27.72
N ALA A 187 6.03 5.49 28.50
CA ALA A 187 6.34 4.22 29.16
C ALA A 187 5.72 3.05 28.38
N PRO A 188 6.47 1.96 28.14
CA PRO A 188 5.91 0.73 27.57
C PRO A 188 4.74 0.21 28.43
N GLY A 189 3.75 -0.41 27.79
CA GLY A 189 2.62 -1.04 28.51
C GLY A 189 1.71 -0.11 29.33
N ALA A 190 1.69 1.20 29.07
CA ALA A 190 0.85 2.16 29.82
C ALA A 190 -0.66 1.86 29.77
N THR A 191 -1.13 1.08 28.80
CA THR A 191 -2.51 0.60 28.69
C THR A 191 -2.52 -0.87 28.24
N PRO A 192 -3.62 -1.63 28.48
CA PRO A 192 -3.76 -2.98 27.95
C PRO A 192 -3.63 -3.05 26.43
N LEU A 193 -4.13 -2.04 25.71
CA LEU A 193 -3.92 -1.91 24.27
C LEU A 193 -2.45 -1.68 23.91
N ALA A 194 -1.72 -0.85 24.69
CA ALA A 194 -0.31 -0.60 24.47
C ALA A 194 0.54 -1.88 24.60
N ALA A 195 0.17 -2.77 25.52
CA ALA A 195 0.82 -4.06 25.70
C ALA A 195 0.57 -5.05 24.54
N GLU A 196 -0.38 -4.78 23.63
CA GLU A 196 -0.56 -5.56 22.40
C GLU A 196 0.40 -5.11 21.27
N PHE A 197 1.17 -4.03 21.48
CA PHE A 197 2.15 -3.52 20.53
C PHE A 197 3.58 -4.00 20.79
N ASP A 198 3.89 -4.42 22.03
CA ASP A 198 5.19 -4.96 22.48
C ASP A 198 5.28 -6.48 22.25
#